data_AF-A0A955GZN6-F1
#
_entry.id   AF-A0A955GZN6-F1
#
_cell.length_a   1.000
_cell.length_b   1.000
_cell.length_c   1.000
_cell.angle_alpha   90.00
_cell.angle_beta   90.00
_cell.angle_gamma   90.00
#
_symmetry.space_group_name_H-M   'P 1'
#
loop_
_entity.id
_entity.type
_entity.pdbx_description
1 polymer ?
#
loop_
_entity_poly.entity_id
_entity_poly.type
_entity_poly.pdbx_seq_one_letter_code
_entity_poly.pdbx_strand_id
1 'polypeptide(L)'
;MKPTTYSELVELIINIINLAIPALFGVVFVFFIWKMIDSWVIRGGEESAREAGNKYAVAAVIAFVLMISAWGIVALIKDSIFG
;
A
#
# COMPACT_ATOMS: atom_id res chain seq x y z
N MET A 1 -14.45 13.89 18.66
CA MET A 1 -14.37 14.91 19.73
C MET A 1 -13.49 16.05 19.25
N LYS A 2 -13.81 17.30 19.60
CA LYS A 2 -12.93 18.44 19.30
C LYS A 2 -11.81 18.44 20.35
N PRO A 3 -10.53 18.37 19.96
CA PRO A 3 -9.44 18.28 20.93
C PRO A 3 -9.33 19.57 21.74
N THR A 4 -9.16 19.41 23.04
CA THR A 4 -9.10 20.45 24.07
C THR A 4 -7.71 20.58 24.70
N THR A 5 -6.84 19.59 24.48
CA THR A 5 -5.45 19.55 24.98
C THR A 5 -4.46 19.26 23.84
N TYR A 6 -3.20 19.69 23.97
CA TYR A 6 -2.13 19.41 22.99
C TYR A 6 -1.98 17.91 22.71
N SER A 7 -2.06 17.05 23.73
CA SER A 7 -1.98 15.59 23.56
C SER A 7 -3.10 15.05 22.68
N GLU A 8 -4.33 15.55 22.82
CA GLU A 8 -5.48 15.11 22.02
C GLU A 8 -5.35 15.52 20.55
N LEU A 9 -4.72 16.68 20.28
CA LEU A 9 -4.38 17.10 18.91
C LEU A 9 -3.36 16.15 18.27
N VAL A 10 -2.31 15.80 19.02
CA VAL A 10 -1.26 14.88 18.55
C VAL A 10 -1.83 13.49 18.29
N GLU A 11 -2.64 12.96 19.21
CA GLU A 11 -3.32 11.67 19.03
C GLU A 11 -4.25 11.66 17.82
N LEU A 12 -5.01 12.74 17.58
CA LEU A 12 -5.86 12.85 16.40
C LEU A 12 -5.04 12.78 15.11
N ILE A 13 -3.91 13.48 15.03
CA ILE A 13 -3.02 13.44 13.86
C ILE A 13 -2.43 12.04 13.68
N ILE A 14 -1.93 11.42 14.76
CA ILE A 14 -1.39 10.06 14.72
C ILE A 14 -2.45 9.06 14.24
N ASN A 15 -3.68 9.16 14.74
CA ASN A 15 -4.77 8.28 14.33
C ASN A 15 -5.15 8.46 12.85
N ILE A 16 -5.14 9.68 12.34
CA ILE A 16 -5.36 9.94 10.91
C ILE A 16 -4.24 9.31 10.08
N ILE A 17 -2.98 9.48 10.47
CA ILE A 17 -1.84 8.89 9.76
C ILE A 17 -1.91 7.35 9.80
N ASN A 18 -2.21 6.78 10.96
CA ASN A 18 -2.38 5.34 11.14
C ASN A 18 -3.51 4.75 10.30
N LEU A 19 -4.53 5.54 9.96
CA LEU A 19 -5.59 5.15 9.04
C LEU A 19 -5.23 5.41 7.57
N ALA A 20 -4.55 6.53 7.29
CA ALA A 20 -4.20 6.94 5.93
C ALA A 20 -3.23 5.96 5.26
N ILE A 21 -2.29 5.41 6.01
CA ILE A 21 -1.32 4.44 5.49
C ILE A 21 -1.99 3.14 4.98
N PRO A 22 -2.79 2.41 5.78
CA PRO A 22 -3.53 1.25 5.28
C PRO A 22 -4.56 1.60 4.20
N ALA A 23 -5.18 2.78 4.25
CA ALA A 23 -6.07 3.24 3.19
C ALA A 23 -5.33 3.42 1.86
N LEU A 24 -4.13 4.02 1.86
CA LEU A 24 -3.28 4.15 0.67
C LEU A 24 -2.90 2.79 0.10
N PHE A 25 -2.55 1.81 0.95
CA PHE A 25 -2.31 0.44 0.49
C PHE A 25 -3.54 -0.17 -0.18
N GLY A 26 -4.72 0.02 0.39
CA GLY A 26 -5.98 -0.45 -0.21
C GLY A 26 -6.19 0.12 -1.61
N VAL A 27 -5.98 1.43 -1.80
CA VAL A 27 -6.12 2.09 -3.10
C VAL A 27 -5.10 1.55 -4.12
N VAL A 28 -3.83 1.42 -3.72
CA VAL A 28 -2.78 0.88 -4.58
C VAL A 28 -3.07 -0.57 -4.97
N PHE A 29 -3.56 -1.38 -4.04
CA PHE A 29 -3.94 -2.76 -4.31
C PHE A 29 -5.07 -2.86 -5.34
N VAL A 30 -6.15 -2.09 -5.16
CA VAL A 30 -7.25 -2.05 -6.12
C VAL A 30 -6.77 -1.62 -7.51
N PHE A 31 -5.89 -0.63 -7.57
CA PHE A 31 -5.27 -0.20 -8.83
C PHE A 31 -4.48 -1.33 -9.51
N PHE A 32 -3.69 -2.09 -8.75
CA PHE A 32 -2.95 -3.23 -9.29
C PHE A 32 -3.87 -4.34 -9.81
N ILE A 33 -4.92 -4.68 -9.07
CA ILE A 33 -5.93 -5.65 -9.52
C ILE A 33 -6.59 -5.18 -10.81
N TRP A 34 -6.97 -3.90 -10.90
CA TRP A 34 -7.56 -3.34 -12.11
C TRP A 34 -6.62 -3.47 -13.32
N LYS A 35 -5.34 -3.13 -13.15
CA LYS A 35 -4.32 -3.24 -14.22
C LYS A 35 -4.10 -4.68 -14.68
N MET A 36 -4.16 -5.62 -13.75
CA MET A 36 -4.05 -7.05 -14.04
C MET A 36 -5.24 -7.54 -14.88
N ILE A 37 -6.46 -7.13 -14.52
CA ILE A 37 -7.68 -7.44 -15.27
C ILE A 37 -7.64 -6.81 -16.66
N ASP A 38 -7.26 -5.53 -16.78
CA ASP A 38 -7.16 -4.84 -18.07
C ASP A 38 -6.18 -5.53 -19.03
N SER A 39 -5.00 -5.90 -18.53
CA SER A 39 -3.95 -6.49 -19.36
C SER A 39 -4.22 -7.95 -19.75
N TRP A 40 -4.72 -8.79 -18.84
CA TRP A 40 -4.89 -10.22 -19.12
C TRP A 40 -6.30 -10.64 -19.50
N VAL A 41 -7.34 -9.91 -19.06
CA VAL A 41 -8.74 -10.25 -19.35
C VAL A 41 -9.27 -9.41 -20.50
N ILE A 42 -9.14 -8.08 -20.43
CA ILE A 42 -9.72 -7.18 -21.44
C ILE A 42 -8.86 -7.19 -22.72
N ARG A 43 -7.54 -7.09 -22.58
CA ARG A 43 -6.59 -6.99 -23.69
C ARG A 43 -5.76 -8.26 -23.91
N GLY A 44 -6.17 -9.39 -23.32
CA GLY A 44 -5.39 -10.64 -23.32
C GLY A 44 -5.14 -11.27 -24.69
N GLY A 45 -5.86 -10.84 -25.74
CA GLY A 45 -5.65 -11.28 -27.12
C GLY A 45 -4.49 -10.59 -27.84
N GLU A 46 -3.97 -9.48 -27.30
CA GLU A 46 -2.84 -8.74 -27.89
C GLU A 46 -1.53 -9.16 -27.21
N GLU A 47 -0.57 -9.65 -28.00
CA GLU A 47 0.74 -10.10 -27.49
C GLU A 47 1.51 -8.96 -26.79
N SER A 48 1.42 -7.75 -27.33
CA SER A 48 2.00 -6.53 -26.74
C SER A 48 1.38 -6.17 -25.39
N ALA A 49 0.07 -6.34 -25.23
CA ALA A 49 -0.64 -6.08 -23.99
C ALA A 49 -0.29 -7.10 -22.90
N ARG A 50 -0.06 -8.36 -23.28
CA ARG A 50 0.43 -9.41 -22.36
C ARG A 50 1.86 -9.15 -21.89
N GLU A 51 2.75 -8.76 -22.78
CA GLU A 51 4.14 -8.47 -22.41
C GLU A 51 4.24 -7.27 -21.48
N ALA A 52 3.47 -6.20 -21.75
CA ALA A 52 3.34 -5.06 -20.86
C ALA A 52 2.72 -5.45 -19.51
N GLY A 53 1.70 -6.30 -19.52
CA GLY A 53 1.08 -6.88 -18.32
C GLY A 53 2.05 -7.61 -17.42
N ASN A 54 2.88 -8.47 -17.99
CA ASN A 54 3.88 -9.23 -17.25
C ASN A 54 4.89 -8.31 -16.57
N LYS A 55 5.36 -7.26 -17.26
CA LYS A 55 6.25 -6.25 -16.67
C LYS A 55 5.56 -5.51 -15.52
N TYR A 56 4.29 -5.15 -15.69
CA TYR A 56 3.48 -4.52 -14.65
C TYR A 56 3.25 -5.43 -13.45
N ALA A 57 2.98 -6.72 -13.66
CA ALA A 57 2.78 -7.69 -12.58
C ALA A 57 4.03 -7.82 -11.71
N VAL A 58 5.22 -7.92 -12.34
CA VAL A 58 6.49 -7.95 -11.61
C VAL A 58 6.70 -6.66 -10.81
N ALA A 59 6.43 -5.49 -11.42
CA ALA A 59 6.53 -4.21 -10.72
C ALA A 59 5.55 -4.11 -9.54
N ALA A 60 4.33 -4.64 -9.69
CA ALA A 60 3.34 -4.68 -8.62
C ALA A 60 3.79 -5.57 -7.45
N VAL A 61 4.37 -6.73 -7.73
CA VAL A 61 4.95 -7.60 -6.69
C VAL A 61 6.09 -6.91 -5.96
N ILE A 62 7.01 -6.25 -6.68
CA ILE A 62 8.11 -5.50 -6.07
C ILE A 62 7.57 -4.38 -5.17
N ALA A 63 6.60 -3.61 -5.65
CA ALA A 63 5.94 -2.60 -4.84
C ALA A 63 5.34 -3.22 -3.58
N PHE A 64 4.62 -4.34 -3.69
CA PHE A 64 4.05 -5.04 -2.53
C PHE A 64 5.09 -5.45 -1.49
N VAL A 65 6.20 -6.03 -1.93
CA VAL A 65 7.28 -6.45 -1.04
C VAL A 65 7.87 -5.24 -0.30
N LEU A 66 8.12 -4.13 -0.99
CA LEU A 66 8.62 -2.89 -0.37
C LEU A 66 7.63 -2.28 0.63
N MET A 67 6.36 -2.32 0.28
CA MET A 67 5.27 -1.82 1.11
C MET A 67 5.13 -2.61 2.42
N ILE A 68 5.21 -3.94 2.34
CA ILE A 68 5.16 -4.83 3.50
C ILE A 68 6.46 -4.73 4.32
N SER A 69 7.62 -4.68 3.65
CA SER A 69 8.91 -4.61 4.35
C SER A 69 9.08 -3.33 5.16
N ALA A 70 8.58 -2.19 4.66
CA ALA A 70 8.58 -0.93 5.41
C ALA A 70 7.85 -1.06 6.76
N TRP A 71 6.65 -1.68 6.77
CA TRP A 71 5.91 -1.92 8.01
C TRP A 71 6.55 -2.98 8.90
N GLY A 72 7.10 -4.04 8.31
CA GLY A 72 7.85 -5.06 9.03
C GLY A 72 9.03 -4.44 9.79
N ILE A 73 9.81 -3.57 9.13
CA ILE A 73 10.93 -2.86 9.74
C ILE A 73 10.45 -1.92 10.86
N VAL A 74 9.39 -1.15 10.64
CA VAL A 74 8.80 -0.28 11.68
C VAL A 74 8.36 -1.10 12.89
N ALA A 75 7.71 -2.24 12.68
CA ALA A 75 7.28 -3.13 13.76
C ALA A 75 8.47 -3.72 14.52
N LEU A 76 9.51 -4.17 13.80
CA LEU A 76 10.73 -4.70 14.41
C LEU A 76 11.45 -3.64 15.24
N ILE A 77 11.60 -2.42 14.72
CA ILE A 77 12.23 -1.31 15.46
C ILE A 77 11.41 -0.97 16.70
N LYS A 78 10.08 -0.90 16.57
CA LYS A 78 9.19 -0.59 17.69
C LYS A 78 9.33 -1.63 18.81
N ASP A 79 9.34 -2.91 18.45
CA ASP A 79 9.52 -4.03 19.39
C ASP A 79 10.93 -4.01 20.02
N SER A 80 11.96 -3.73 19.22
CA SER A 80 13.36 -3.73 19.70
C SER A 80 13.70 -2.55 20.62
N ILE A 81 13.06 -1.38 20.42
CA ILE A 81 13.38 -0.14 21.16
C ILE A 81 12.40 0.12 22.31
N PHE A 82 11.13 -0.26 22.16
CA PHE A 82 10.07 0.04 23.13
C PHE A 82 9.43 -1.22 23.75
N GLY A 83 9.92 -2.42 23.38
CA GLY A 83 9.55 -3.70 23.99
C GLY A 83 10.37 -4.01 25.24
#